data_AF-A0AAE1XR33-F1
#
_entry.id   AF-A0AAE1XR33-F1
#
_cell.length_a   1.000
_cell.length_b   1.000
_cell.length_c   1.000
_cell.angle_alpha   90.00
_cell.angle_beta   90.00
_cell.angle_gamma   90.00
#
_symmetry.space_group_name_H-M   'P 1'
#
loop_
_entity.id
_entity.type
_entity.pdbx_description
1 polymer ?
#
loop_
_entity_poly.entity_id
_entity_poly.type
_entity_poly.pdbx_seq_one_letter_code
_entity_poly.pdbx_strand_id
1 'polypeptide(L)'
;MVGHIPTYHDPPPTSVFVGSLPAIDTILVTANWSYPTGVNSILNLVSKLRRLKQCLEHWNRSYFGDIFESLQQGKDAVSTAERVYDVVPSNANLIELNHCTTQWQHALAVEEDYWRQKSACKWVLQGERNTRYFHSLVKKKRPCTLISFIMDGDHTLTANDDIRPSGAAFYHQLLTATNPAPR
;
A
#
# COMPACT_ATOMS: atom_id res chain seq x y z
N MET A 1 31.03 7.99 16.49
CA MET A 1 29.59 7.90 16.80
C MET A 1 28.96 6.89 15.85
N VAL A 2 28.77 5.67 16.34
CA VAL A 2 28.25 4.55 15.54
C VAL A 2 26.75 4.73 15.41
N GLY A 3 26.28 5.11 14.23
CA GLY A 3 24.86 5.17 13.91
C GLY A 3 24.27 3.77 13.92
N HIS A 4 23.39 3.52 14.88
CA HIS A 4 22.63 2.29 15.02
C HIS A 4 21.86 2.03 13.71
N ILE A 5 22.24 0.99 12.96
CA ILE A 5 21.49 0.50 11.81
C ILE A 5 20.26 -0.22 12.38
N PRO A 6 19.02 0.22 12.08
CA PRO A 6 17.83 -0.44 12.59
C PRO A 6 17.76 -1.86 11.99
N THR A 7 17.90 -2.87 12.85
CA THR A 7 17.75 -4.27 12.50
C THR A 7 16.30 -4.55 12.10
N TYR A 8 16.17 -5.19 10.95
CA TYR A 8 14.97 -5.63 10.27
C TYR A 8 14.20 -6.68 11.08
N HIS A 9 13.49 -6.28 12.13
CA HIS A 9 12.53 -7.17 12.79
C HIS A 9 11.15 -6.59 13.06
N ASP A 10 10.91 -5.33 12.74
CA ASP A 10 9.57 -4.78 12.85
C ASP A 10 8.79 -5.03 11.55
N PRO A 11 7.61 -5.71 11.62
CA PRO A 11 6.70 -5.75 10.49
C PRO A 11 6.39 -4.32 10.05
N PRO A 12 6.13 -4.10 8.74
CA PRO A 12 5.83 -2.76 8.24
C PRO A 12 4.76 -2.14 9.13
N PRO A 13 4.86 -0.85 9.51
CA PRO A 13 3.85 -0.23 10.33
C PRO A 13 2.53 -0.46 9.59
N THR A 14 1.69 -1.29 10.18
CA THR A 14 0.27 -1.36 9.89
C THR A 14 -0.29 -0.04 10.40
N SER A 15 0.09 1.06 9.75
CA SER A 15 -0.82 2.16 9.52
C SER A 15 -1.91 1.59 8.61
N VAL A 16 -2.79 0.83 9.27
CA VAL A 16 -4.21 0.89 9.02
C VAL A 16 -4.51 2.36 9.21
N PHE A 17 -4.45 3.11 8.12
CA PHE A 17 -4.96 4.46 8.11
C PHE A 17 -6.46 4.27 8.25
N VAL A 18 -6.93 4.24 9.50
CA VAL A 18 -8.34 4.30 9.87
C VAL A 18 -8.75 5.75 9.59
N GLY A 19 -8.75 6.12 8.31
CA GLY A 19 -9.42 7.30 7.83
C GLY A 19 -10.90 6.99 7.91
N SER A 20 -11.53 7.44 8.99
CA SER A 20 -12.98 7.59 9.16
C SER A 20 -13.86 6.41 8.70
N LEU A 21 -13.40 5.17 8.86
CA LEU A 21 -14.36 4.09 9.10
C LEU A 21 -14.86 4.30 10.53
N PRO A 22 -16.18 4.34 10.78
CA PRO A 22 -16.70 4.32 12.14
C PRO A 22 -16.06 3.10 12.76
N ALA A 23 -15.31 3.31 13.85
CA ALA A 23 -14.52 2.30 14.52
C ALA A 23 -15.19 0.94 14.31
N ILE A 24 -14.60 0.08 13.46
CA ILE A 24 -15.09 -1.29 13.27
C ILE A 24 -15.28 -1.78 14.69
N ASP A 25 -16.53 -1.94 15.07
CA ASP A 25 -16.95 -1.81 16.46
C ASP A 25 -16.04 -2.73 17.25
N THR A 26 -15.06 -2.17 17.96
CA THR A 26 -13.95 -2.95 18.53
C THR A 26 -14.54 -3.99 19.48
N ILE A 27 -15.72 -3.65 20.01
CA ILE A 27 -16.69 -4.45 20.74
C ILE A 27 -17.15 -5.68 19.95
N LEU A 28 -17.54 -5.56 18.68
CA LEU A 28 -18.00 -6.66 17.83
C LEU A 28 -16.85 -7.64 17.52
N VAL A 29 -15.65 -7.14 17.23
CA VAL A 29 -14.47 -8.00 17.02
C VAL A 29 -14.05 -8.70 18.31
N THR A 30 -14.00 -7.97 19.43
CA THR A 30 -13.61 -8.52 20.74
C THR A 30 -14.63 -9.52 21.28
N ALA A 31 -15.93 -9.24 21.15
CA ALA A 31 -17.02 -10.16 21.52
C ALA A 31 -17.01 -11.44 20.66
N ASN A 32 -16.70 -11.31 19.37
CA ASN A 32 -16.58 -12.47 18.49
C ASN A 32 -15.35 -13.34 18.83
N TRP A 33 -14.25 -12.73 19.28
CA TRP A 33 -12.99 -13.43 19.58
C TRP A 33 -12.99 -14.13 20.94
N SER A 34 -13.76 -13.62 21.90
CA SER A 34 -13.89 -14.15 23.26
C SER A 34 -14.77 -15.41 23.35
N TYR A 35 -15.57 -15.70 22.32
CA TYR A 35 -16.46 -16.86 22.34
C TYR A 35 -15.67 -18.18 22.32
N PRO A 36 -15.84 -19.05 23.33
CA PRO A 36 -15.12 -20.32 23.42
C PRO A 36 -15.64 -21.28 22.35
N THR A 37 -14.72 -21.82 21.56
CA THR A 37 -14.99 -22.92 20.63
C THR A 37 -14.26 -24.13 21.19
N GLY A 38 -14.99 -25.21 21.47
CA GLY A 38 -14.48 -26.43 22.13
C GLY A 38 -13.49 -27.25 21.29
N VAL A 39 -12.83 -26.62 20.33
CA VAL A 39 -11.88 -27.24 19.41
C VAL A 39 -10.50 -26.62 19.67
N ASN A 40 -9.51 -27.45 20.00
CA ASN A 40 -8.16 -27.01 20.31
C ASN A 40 -7.27 -27.21 19.06
N SER A 41 -7.49 -26.42 18.01
CA SER A 41 -6.73 -26.53 16.76
C SER A 41 -6.97 -25.31 15.86
N ILE A 42 -6.32 -25.27 14.70
CA ILE A 42 -6.53 -24.28 13.63
C ILE A 42 -8.01 -24.18 13.18
N LEU A 43 -8.80 -25.23 13.39
CA LEU A 43 -10.25 -25.23 13.18
C LEU A 43 -10.99 -24.20 14.05
N ASN A 44 -10.46 -23.90 15.24
CA ASN A 44 -10.95 -22.83 16.11
C ASN A 44 -10.79 -21.46 15.44
N LEU A 45 -9.58 -21.19 14.92
CA LEU A 45 -9.28 -19.97 14.20
C LEU A 45 -10.18 -19.83 12.96
N VAL A 46 -10.32 -20.90 12.17
CA VAL A 46 -11.20 -20.90 10.98
C VAL A 46 -12.65 -20.61 11.38
N SER A 47 -13.14 -21.21 12.46
CA SER A 47 -14.52 -20.98 12.95
C SER A 47 -14.73 -19.55 13.43
N LYS A 48 -13.76 -19.00 14.19
CA LYS A 48 -13.78 -17.61 14.65
C LYS A 48 -13.74 -16.60 13.50
N LEU A 49 -12.92 -16.86 12.48
CA LEU A 49 -12.83 -16.05 11.26
C LEU A 49 -14.12 -16.12 10.43
N ARG A 50 -14.72 -17.31 10.28
CA ARG A 50 -15.98 -17.47 9.55
C ARG A 50 -17.12 -16.69 10.20
N ARG A 51 -17.21 -16.73 11.54
CA ARG A 51 -18.18 -15.95 12.29
C ARG A 51 -17.90 -14.45 12.21
N LEU A 52 -16.63 -14.05 12.30
CA LEU A 52 -16.24 -12.65 12.13
C LEU A 52 -16.69 -12.11 10.77
N LYS A 53 -16.44 -12.90 9.71
CA LYS A 53 -16.85 -12.56 8.34
C LYS A 53 -18.35 -12.28 8.27
N GLN A 54 -19.18 -13.16 8.84
CA GLN A 54 -20.63 -12.98 8.82
C GLN A 54 -21.07 -11.72 9.58
N CYS A 55 -20.49 -11.47 10.75
CA CYS A 55 -20.78 -10.26 11.51
C CYS A 55 -20.36 -8.99 10.76
N LEU A 56 -19.20 -9.01 10.09
CA LEU A 56 -18.70 -7.90 9.28
C LEU A 56 -19.55 -7.69 8.01
N GLU A 57 -20.00 -8.76 7.35
CA GLU A 57 -20.90 -8.67 6.20
C GLU A 57 -22.24 -8.03 6.59
N HIS A 58 -22.80 -8.43 7.74
CA HIS A 58 -24.01 -7.83 8.28
C HIS A 58 -23.79 -6.36 8.66
N TRP A 59 -22.73 -6.05 9.41
CA TRP A 59 -22.40 -4.67 9.77
C TRP A 59 -22.19 -3.78 8.54
N ASN A 60 -21.48 -4.27 7.53
CA ASN A 60 -21.25 -3.56 6.28
C ASN A 60 -22.57 -3.25 5.57
N ARG A 61 -23.49 -4.23 5.50
CA ARG A 61 -24.81 -4.01 4.90
C ARG A 61 -25.67 -3.05 5.73
N SER A 62 -25.62 -3.11 7.05
CA SER A 62 -26.43 -2.23 7.91
C SER A 62 -25.91 -0.79 7.96
N TYR A 63 -24.59 -0.59 7.89
CA TYR A 63 -23.98 0.73 7.99
C TYR A 63 -23.85 1.43 6.63
N PHE A 64 -23.31 0.74 5.63
CA PHE A 64 -23.08 1.33 4.30
C PHE A 64 -24.21 1.03 3.31
N GLY A 65 -25.03 0.01 3.56
CA GLY A 65 -26.10 -0.38 2.64
C GLY A 65 -25.56 -0.75 1.25
N ASP A 66 -26.38 -0.49 0.24
CA ASP A 66 -25.93 -0.42 -1.14
C ASP A 66 -25.52 1.02 -1.46
N ILE A 67 -24.21 1.25 -1.50
CA ILE A 67 -23.60 2.57 -1.75
C ILE A 67 -24.07 3.11 -3.12
N PHE A 68 -24.22 2.24 -4.12
CA PHE A 68 -24.62 2.64 -5.47
C PHE A 68 -26.11 3.00 -5.53
N GLU A 69 -26.94 2.27 -4.77
CA GLU A 69 -28.35 2.61 -4.64
C GLU A 69 -28.54 3.97 -3.94
N SER A 70 -27.81 4.21 -2.83
CA SER A 70 -27.84 5.48 -2.11
C SER A 70 -27.38 6.65 -2.99
N LEU A 71 -26.36 6.43 -3.82
CA LEU A 71 -25.88 7.42 -4.78
C LEU A 71 -26.94 7.76 -5.83
N GLN A 72 -27.60 6.75 -6.39
CA GLN A 72 -28.65 6.91 -7.38
C GLN A 72 -29.86 7.64 -6.79
N GLN A 73 -30.30 7.24 -5.58
CA GLN A 73 -31.38 7.91 -4.86
C GLN A 73 -31.05 9.38 -4.55
N GLY A 74 -29.81 9.68 -4.14
CA GLY A 74 -29.37 11.05 -3.90
C GLY A 74 -29.39 11.90 -5.16
N LYS A 75 -28.95 11.34 -6.29
CA LYS A 75 -29.01 12.01 -7.60
C LYS A 75 -30.45 12.31 -8.03
N ASP A 76 -31.34 11.34 -7.87
CA ASP A 76 -32.76 11.50 -8.20
C ASP A 76 -33.45 12.52 -7.28
N ALA A 77 -33.07 12.57 -5.99
CA ALA A 77 -33.55 13.57 -5.05
C ALA A 77 -33.10 15.00 -5.44
N VAL A 78 -31.84 15.18 -5.83
CA VAL A 78 -31.36 16.46 -6.36
C VAL A 78 -32.13 16.87 -7.62
N SER A 79 -32.29 15.95 -8.58
CA SER A 79 -33.02 16.25 -9.82
C SER A 79 -34.49 16.63 -9.57
N THR A 80 -35.15 15.99 -8.61
CA THR A 80 -36.52 16.36 -8.23
C THR A 80 -36.57 17.72 -7.54
N ALA A 81 -35.63 18.02 -6.64
CA ALA A 81 -35.52 19.32 -5.97
C ALA A 81 -35.22 20.47 -6.96
N GLU A 82 -34.34 20.24 -7.95
CA GLU A 82 -34.06 21.20 -9.03
C GLU A 82 -35.34 21.53 -9.80
N ARG A 83 -36.09 20.50 -10.22
CA ARG A 83 -37.36 20.69 -10.93
C ARG A 83 -38.39 21.46 -10.11
N VAL A 84 -38.47 21.21 -8.80
CA VAL A 84 -39.38 21.95 -7.91
C VAL A 84 -38.95 23.41 -7.78
N TYR A 85 -37.65 23.68 -7.70
CA TYR A 85 -37.10 25.02 -7.67
C TYR A 85 -37.35 25.78 -8.97
N ASP A 86 -37.20 25.12 -10.13
CA ASP A 86 -37.47 25.70 -11.45
C ASP A 86 -38.94 26.14 -11.61
N VAL A 87 -39.88 25.36 -11.04
CA VAL A 87 -41.31 25.69 -11.08
C VAL A 87 -41.66 26.77 -10.04
N VAL A 88 -41.08 26.70 -8.85
CA VAL A 88 -41.32 27.64 -7.75
C VAL A 88 -40.00 28.08 -7.13
N PRO A 89 -39.40 29.18 -7.59
CA PRO A 89 -38.20 29.73 -6.99
C PRO A 89 -38.54 30.39 -5.65
N SER A 90 -38.31 29.65 -4.56
CA SER A 90 -38.53 30.06 -3.18
C SER A 90 -37.30 29.75 -2.34
N ASN A 91 -37.07 30.54 -1.29
CA ASN A 91 -35.95 30.31 -0.37
C ASN A 91 -36.05 28.94 0.33
N ALA A 92 -37.27 28.47 0.62
CA ALA A 92 -37.47 27.13 1.19
C ALA A 92 -37.03 26.02 0.22
N ASN A 93 -37.38 26.14 -1.06
CA ASN A 93 -36.99 25.17 -2.09
C ASN A 93 -35.49 25.22 -2.39
N LEU A 94 -34.86 26.40 -2.28
CA LEU A 94 -33.40 26.54 -2.39
C LEU A 94 -32.67 25.86 -1.22
N ILE A 95 -33.19 25.96 -0.01
CA ILE A 95 -32.64 25.27 1.16
C ILE A 95 -32.76 23.75 0.97
N GLU A 96 -33.91 23.26 0.52
CA GLU A 96 -34.12 21.83 0.25
C GLU A 96 -33.19 21.31 -0.86
N LEU A 97 -33.04 22.07 -1.96
CA LEU A 97 -32.11 21.73 -3.03
C LEU A 97 -30.66 21.63 -2.52
N ASN A 98 -30.21 22.60 -1.73
CA ASN A 98 -28.88 22.55 -1.12
C ASN A 98 -28.74 21.35 -0.17
N HIS A 99 -29.77 21.04 0.61
CA HIS A 99 -29.80 19.89 1.49
C HIS A 99 -29.67 18.57 0.71
N CYS A 100 -30.47 18.35 -0.32
CA CYS A 100 -30.34 17.18 -1.20
C CYS A 100 -28.95 17.12 -1.87
N THR A 101 -28.43 18.27 -2.31
CA THR A 101 -27.12 18.36 -2.95
C THR A 101 -25.99 17.97 -2.00
N THR A 102 -26.02 18.46 -0.75
CA THR A 102 -25.03 18.09 0.27
C THR A 102 -25.09 16.61 0.62
N GLN A 103 -26.28 16.02 0.73
CA GLN A 103 -26.44 14.59 0.95
C GLN A 103 -25.87 13.76 -0.22
N TRP A 104 -26.13 14.19 -1.46
CA TRP A 104 -25.59 13.52 -2.64
C TRP A 104 -24.06 13.63 -2.74
N GLN A 105 -23.50 14.80 -2.41
CA GLN A 105 -22.05 15.01 -2.31
C GLN A 105 -21.41 14.11 -1.24
N HIS A 106 -22.08 13.92 -0.10
CA HIS A 106 -21.63 12.98 0.92
C HIS A 106 -21.63 11.53 0.39
N ALA A 107 -22.68 11.11 -0.32
CA ALA A 107 -22.73 9.78 -0.94
C ALA A 107 -21.59 9.57 -1.98
N LEU A 108 -21.27 10.60 -2.77
CA LEU A 108 -20.13 10.59 -3.69
C LEU A 108 -18.79 10.42 -2.96
N ALA A 109 -18.58 11.10 -1.83
CA ALA A 109 -17.37 10.96 -1.03
C ALA A 109 -17.22 9.52 -0.47
N VAL A 110 -18.32 8.91 -0.04
CA VAL A 110 -18.35 7.51 0.41
C VAL A 110 -18.02 6.55 -0.73
N GLU A 111 -18.54 6.78 -1.94
CA GLU A 111 -18.20 6.00 -3.13
C GLU A 111 -16.71 6.15 -3.50
N GLU A 112 -16.18 7.38 -3.47
CA GLU A 112 -14.77 7.63 -3.75
C GLU A 112 -13.88 6.83 -2.78
N ASP A 113 -14.19 6.86 -1.49
CA ASP A 113 -13.46 6.09 -0.49
C ASP A 113 -13.62 4.58 -0.65
N TYR A 114 -14.81 4.10 -1.05
CA TYR A 114 -15.02 2.70 -1.40
C TYR A 114 -14.07 2.27 -2.53
N TRP A 115 -14.00 3.03 -3.62
CA TRP A 115 -13.10 2.72 -4.74
C TRP A 115 -11.63 2.91 -4.38
N ARG A 116 -11.29 3.89 -3.54
CA ARG A 116 -9.95 4.10 -3.00
C ARG A 116 -9.47 2.88 -2.21
N GLN A 117 -10.33 2.34 -1.35
CA GLN A 117 -10.05 1.13 -0.57
C GLN A 117 -9.95 -0.10 -1.48
N LYS A 118 -10.92 -0.28 -2.39
CA LYS A 118 -11.01 -1.47 -3.27
C LYS A 118 -9.89 -1.56 -4.31
N SER A 119 -9.47 -0.41 -4.85
CA SER A 119 -8.33 -0.34 -5.76
C SER A 119 -6.98 -0.57 -5.05
N ALA A 120 -6.98 -0.73 -3.72
CA ALA A 120 -5.79 -0.81 -2.90
C ALA A 120 -4.78 0.32 -3.25
N CYS A 121 -5.29 1.50 -3.62
CA CYS A 121 -4.54 2.67 -4.06
C CYS A 121 -3.78 3.34 -2.90
N LYS A 122 -2.97 2.57 -2.16
CA LYS A 122 -1.80 3.12 -1.44
C LYS A 122 -0.71 3.56 -2.42
N TRP A 123 -0.72 3.02 -3.63
CA TRP A 123 0.40 3.09 -4.59
C TRP A 123 0.35 4.24 -5.57
N VAL A 124 -0.77 4.92 -5.83
CA VAL A 124 -0.76 6.01 -6.83
C VAL A 124 0.11 7.17 -6.36
N LEU A 125 0.03 7.54 -5.07
CA LEU A 125 0.84 8.63 -4.51
C LEU A 125 2.31 8.27 -4.27
N GLN A 126 2.63 6.99 -4.03
CA GLN A 126 4.00 6.50 -3.77
C GLN A 126 4.67 5.90 -5.01
N GLY A 127 3.89 5.49 -6.00
CA GLY A 127 4.29 4.83 -7.24
C GLY A 127 4.65 5.81 -8.35
N GLU A 128 4.12 7.03 -8.38
CA GLU A 128 4.58 8.07 -9.32
C GLU A 128 6.08 8.38 -9.14
N ARG A 129 6.58 8.27 -7.90
CA ARG A 129 8.01 8.42 -7.63
C ARG A 129 8.80 7.13 -7.79
N ASN A 130 8.16 5.96 -7.68
CA ASN A 130 8.72 4.58 -7.78
C ASN A 130 10.16 4.35 -7.25
N THR A 131 10.69 5.25 -6.42
CA THR A 131 12.11 5.30 -6.08
C THR A 131 12.48 4.10 -5.24
N ARG A 132 11.57 3.64 -4.37
CA ARG A 132 11.83 2.48 -3.50
C ARG A 132 11.96 1.17 -4.27
N TYR A 133 11.19 0.97 -5.35
CA TYR A 133 11.30 -0.22 -6.20
C TYR A 133 12.61 -0.21 -6.99
N PHE A 134 12.95 0.93 -7.60
CA PHE A 134 14.22 1.06 -8.31
C PHE A 134 15.42 0.99 -7.35
N HIS A 135 15.32 1.58 -6.15
CA HIS A 135 16.35 1.46 -5.11
C HIS A 135 16.49 0.03 -4.57
N SER A 136 15.41 -0.74 -4.45
CA SER A 136 15.50 -2.14 -4.03
C SER A 136 16.13 -3.02 -5.12
N LEU A 137 15.80 -2.78 -6.39
CA LEU A 137 16.46 -3.39 -7.53
C LEU A 137 17.95 -3.06 -7.60
N VAL A 138 18.32 -1.78 -7.42
CA VAL A 138 19.73 -1.34 -7.38
C VAL A 138 20.46 -1.94 -6.18
N LYS A 139 19.84 -1.96 -4.99
CA LYS A 139 20.42 -2.61 -3.79
C LYS A 139 20.67 -4.10 -4.02
N LYS A 140 19.78 -4.80 -4.72
CA LYS A 140 19.95 -6.21 -5.08
C LYS A 140 21.07 -6.41 -6.11
N LYS A 141 21.23 -5.49 -7.08
CA LYS A 141 22.31 -5.55 -8.07
C LYS A 141 23.70 -5.19 -7.54
N ARG A 142 23.80 -4.24 -6.59
CA ARG A 142 25.08 -3.78 -6.01
C ARG A 142 26.04 -4.90 -5.57
N PRO A 143 25.63 -5.93 -4.80
CA PRO A 143 26.54 -7.00 -4.42
C PRO A 143 26.98 -7.88 -5.60
N CYS A 144 26.17 -7.97 -6.67
CA CYS A 144 26.54 -8.69 -7.88
C CYS A 144 27.52 -7.90 -8.76
N THR A 145 27.61 -6.58 -8.60
CA THR A 145 28.55 -5.71 -9.32
C THR A 145 29.79 -5.37 -8.49
N LEU A 146 29.78 -5.70 -7.20
CA LEU A 146 30.92 -5.45 -6.32
C LEU A 146 31.97 -6.54 -6.54
N ILE A 147 33.16 -6.14 -6.98
CA ILE A 147 34.34 -6.99 -6.92
C ILE A 147 34.78 -7.04 -5.45
N SER A 148 34.48 -8.15 -4.77
CA SER A 148 34.76 -8.34 -3.34
C SER A 148 36.20 -8.72 -3.06
N PHE A 149 36.88 -9.40 -3.99
CA PHE A 149 38.30 -9.68 -3.93
C PHE A 149 38.86 -9.96 -5.33
N ILE A 150 40.16 -9.75 -5.49
CA ILE A 150 40.94 -10.18 -6.67
C ILE A 150 42.12 -11.02 -6.15
N MET A 151 42.51 -12.05 -6.90
CA MET A 151 43.71 -12.83 -6.61
C MET A 151 44.84 -12.38 -7.52
N ASP A 152 45.95 -11.95 -6.90
CA ASP A 152 47.17 -11.51 -7.57
C ASP A 152 48.29 -12.48 -7.18
N GLY A 153 48.48 -13.51 -8.01
CA GLY A 153 49.31 -14.68 -7.66
C GLY A 153 48.74 -15.47 -6.48
N ASP A 154 49.54 -15.59 -5.40
CA ASP A 154 49.15 -16.27 -4.16
C ASP A 154 48.51 -15.33 -3.12
N HIS A 155 48.35 -14.05 -3.44
CA HIS A 155 47.81 -13.04 -2.52
C HIS A 155 46.36 -12.68 -2.89
N THR A 156 45.47 -12.73 -1.90
CA THR A 156 44.08 -12.28 -2.04
C THR A 156 43.97 -10.83 -1.60
N LEU A 157 43.63 -9.94 -2.54
CA LEU A 157 43.39 -8.53 -2.29
C LEU A 157 41.89 -8.29 -2.08
N THR A 158 41.53 -7.82 -0.88
CA THR A 158 40.13 -7.59 -0.46
C THR A 158 39.81 -6.10 -0.30
N ALA A 159 40.83 -5.25 -0.12
CA ALA A 159 40.65 -3.80 0.04
C ALA A 159 40.50 -3.11 -1.31
N ASN A 160 39.53 -2.20 -1.42
CA ASN A 160 39.25 -1.48 -2.67
C ASN A 160 40.44 -0.62 -3.14
N ASP A 161 41.24 -0.13 -2.19
CA ASP A 161 42.42 0.70 -2.45
C ASP A 161 43.57 -0.10 -3.07
N ASP A 162 43.61 -1.42 -2.84
CA ASP A 162 44.62 -2.33 -3.42
C ASP A 162 44.13 -3.01 -4.71
N ILE A 163 42.82 -3.30 -4.77
CA ILE A 163 42.14 -3.94 -5.92
C ILE A 163 42.23 -3.06 -7.18
N ARG A 164 42.03 -1.74 -7.04
CA ARG A 164 42.03 -0.79 -8.17
C ARG A 164 43.39 -0.70 -8.88
N PRO A 165 44.52 -0.45 -8.19
CA PRO A 165 45.83 -0.37 -8.84
C PRO A 165 46.29 -1.73 -9.38
N SER A 166 46.05 -2.84 -8.67
CA SER A 166 46.40 -4.19 -9.17
C SER A 166 45.62 -4.53 -10.45
N GLY A 167 44.32 -4.26 -10.48
CA GLY A 167 43.51 -4.45 -11.70
C GLY A 167 43.97 -3.58 -12.88
N ALA A 168 44.32 -2.32 -12.63
CA ALA A 168 44.85 -1.43 -13.67
C ALA A 168 46.22 -1.90 -14.18
N ALA A 169 47.11 -2.35 -13.29
CA ALA A 169 48.42 -2.88 -13.66
C ALA A 169 48.32 -4.17 -14.49
N PHE A 170 47.42 -5.09 -14.11
CA PHE A 170 47.17 -6.32 -14.86
C PHE A 170 46.74 -6.04 -16.30
N TYR A 171 45.73 -5.20 -16.51
CA TYR A 171 45.27 -4.88 -17.87
C TYR A 171 46.30 -4.05 -18.64
N HIS A 172 47.03 -3.16 -17.98
CA HIS A 172 48.13 -2.44 -18.61
C HIS A 172 49.17 -3.43 -19.14
N GLN A 173 49.61 -4.39 -18.32
CA GLN A 173 50.58 -5.42 -18.70
C GLN A 173 50.03 -6.36 -19.79
N LEU A 174 48.76 -6.77 -19.70
CA LEU A 174 48.11 -7.59 -20.72
C LEU A 174 48.05 -6.90 -22.09
N LEU A 175 47.76 -5.59 -22.10
CA LEU A 175 47.61 -4.81 -23.33
C LEU A 175 48.95 -4.31 -23.90
N THR A 176 49.99 -4.20 -23.06
CA THR A 176 51.34 -3.83 -23.50
C THR A 176 52.27 -5.02 -23.73
N ALA A 177 51.87 -6.23 -23.35
CA ALA A 177 52.60 -7.45 -23.69
C ALA A 177 52.62 -7.60 -25.23
N THR A 178 53.75 -7.27 -25.83
CA THR A 178 54.02 -7.47 -27.25
C THR A 178 53.90 -8.96 -27.56
N ASN A 179 52.94 -9.31 -28.41
CA ASN A 179 52.75 -10.63 -28.97
C ASN A 179 54.07 -11.08 -29.64
N PRO A 180 54.74 -12.16 -29.20
CA PRO A 180 55.94 -12.62 -29.89
C PRO A 180 55.55 -13.05 -31.30
N ALA A 181 56.30 -12.55 -32.29
CA ALA A 181 56.03 -12.79 -33.71
C ALA A 181 55.88 -14.29 -34.01
N PRO A 182 54.91 -14.69 -34.85
CA PRO A 182 54.76 -16.08 -35.25
C PRO A 182 56.04 -16.53 -35.97
N ARG A 183 56.62 -17.65 -35.50
CA ARG A 183 57.75 -18.32 -36.14
C ARG A 183 57.37 -18.87 -37.51
#